data_AF-A0A5N5XJ25-F1
#
_entry.id   AF-A0A5N5XJ25-F1
#
_cell.length_a   1.000
_cell.length_b   1.000
_cell.length_c   1.000
_cell.angle_alpha   90.00
_cell.angle_beta   90.00
_cell.angle_gamma   90.00
#
_symmetry.space_group_name_H-M   'P 1'
#
loop_
_entity.id
_entity.type
_entity.pdbx_description
1 polymer ?
#
loop_
_entity_poly.entity_id
_entity_poly.type
_entity_poly.pdbx_seq_one_letter_code
_entity_poly.pdbx_strand_id
1 'polypeptide(L)'
;MLSSLTGIVGNRDQGNYAAGNTFEDAFARHLVKSGQRAATIDLGYVSTVGYSAENQDASTSRSKGVVEQVSEREIHALVEYFADPRNVMTETTCQLVNGTLSESTFRERHIPTPAYMKYPLFSQLKETDCLQGHQETQHNPDCSIRALLNAAQTKEMAAESAFNAIQRHLAYLFNCSEDDIHIAKSVQGNGFDSLIAMEFRTWVVRSLELILP
;
A
#
# COMPACT_ATOMS: atom_id res chain seq x y z
N MET A 1 -21.18 14.36 -10.82
CA MET A 1 -20.66 13.53 -11.93
C MET A 1 -19.83 12.41 -11.32
N LEU A 2 -19.84 11.23 -11.92
CA LEU A 2 -19.15 10.06 -11.41
C LEU A 2 -17.93 9.82 -12.29
N SER A 3 -16.77 10.22 -11.76
CA SER A 3 -15.47 10.10 -12.40
C SER A 3 -14.71 8.89 -11.83
N SER A 4 -13.43 8.74 -12.15
CA SER A 4 -12.60 7.64 -11.67
C SER A 4 -11.23 8.13 -11.22
N LEU A 5 -10.71 7.48 -10.17
CA LEU A 5 -9.34 7.64 -9.69
C LEU A 5 -8.29 7.51 -10.80
N THR A 6 -8.61 6.79 -11.88
CA THR A 6 -7.73 6.66 -13.05
C THR A 6 -7.39 8.01 -13.71
N GLY A 7 -8.26 9.03 -13.60
CA GLY A 7 -7.95 10.39 -14.03
C GLY A 7 -6.84 11.07 -13.21
N ILE A 8 -6.62 10.61 -11.98
CA ILE A 8 -5.66 11.17 -11.02
C ILE A 8 -4.34 10.40 -11.01
N VAL A 9 -4.41 9.08 -10.88
CA VAL A 9 -3.20 8.22 -10.73
C VAL A 9 -2.75 7.59 -12.05
N GLY A 10 -3.61 7.60 -13.07
CA GLY A 10 -3.38 6.91 -14.34
C GLY A 10 -3.58 5.40 -14.24
N ASN A 11 -3.94 4.78 -15.35
CA ASN A 11 -3.95 3.34 -15.49
C ASN A 11 -3.53 2.94 -16.91
N ARG A 12 -2.81 1.83 -17.02
CA ARG A 12 -2.32 1.33 -18.30
C ARG A 12 -3.50 1.00 -19.21
N ASP A 13 -3.39 1.35 -20.49
CA ASP A 13 -4.39 1.10 -21.53
C ASP A 13 -5.76 1.80 -21.31
N GLN A 14 -5.82 2.79 -20.40
CA GLN A 14 -7.03 3.55 -20.09
C GLN A 14 -6.86 5.06 -20.34
N GLY A 15 -6.03 5.46 -21.30
CA GLY A 15 -5.76 6.88 -21.58
C GLY A 15 -7.00 7.68 -22.04
N ASN A 16 -7.84 7.09 -22.88
CA ASN A 16 -9.12 7.68 -23.30
C ASN A 16 -10.11 7.83 -22.13
N TYR A 17 -10.17 6.81 -21.26
CA TYR A 17 -11.00 6.81 -20.06
C TYR A 17 -10.51 7.88 -19.07
N ALA A 18 -9.21 7.94 -18.81
CA ALA A 18 -8.60 8.98 -17.97
C ALA A 18 -8.90 10.39 -18.50
N ALA A 19 -8.81 10.60 -19.82
CA ALA A 19 -9.13 11.90 -20.43
C ALA A 19 -10.59 12.32 -20.18
N GLY A 20 -11.55 11.39 -20.32
CA GLY A 20 -12.96 11.65 -20.00
C GLY A 20 -13.17 12.05 -18.54
N ASN A 21 -12.60 11.29 -17.61
CA ASN A 21 -12.67 11.56 -16.17
C ASN A 21 -12.07 12.94 -15.82
N THR A 22 -10.87 13.25 -16.31
CA THR A 22 -10.25 14.57 -16.08
C THR A 22 -11.03 15.73 -16.70
N PHE A 23 -11.78 15.50 -17.78
CA PHE A 23 -12.70 16.49 -18.33
C PHE A 23 -13.88 16.75 -17.37
N GLU A 24 -14.48 15.70 -16.80
CA GLU A 24 -15.55 15.86 -15.81
C GLU A 24 -15.07 16.68 -14.60
N ASP A 25 -13.88 16.38 -14.08
CA ASP A 25 -13.26 17.13 -12.97
C ASP A 25 -13.09 18.62 -13.30
N ALA A 26 -12.56 18.90 -14.49
CA ALA A 26 -12.37 20.27 -14.96
C ALA A 26 -13.71 20.98 -15.20
N PHE A 27 -14.72 20.26 -15.70
CA PHE A 27 -16.03 20.79 -15.96
C PHE A 27 -16.79 21.10 -14.66
N ALA A 28 -16.67 20.28 -13.62
CA ALA A 28 -17.21 20.59 -12.30
C ALA A 28 -16.62 21.89 -11.74
N ARG A 29 -15.29 22.03 -11.80
CA ARG A 29 -14.61 23.28 -11.39
C ARG A 29 -15.09 24.49 -12.19
N HIS A 30 -15.27 24.34 -13.50
CA HIS A 30 -15.78 25.40 -14.36
C HIS A 30 -17.20 25.82 -13.95
N LEU A 31 -18.10 24.86 -13.74
CA LEU A 31 -19.48 25.12 -13.31
C LEU A 31 -19.51 25.86 -11.95
N VAL A 32 -18.73 25.40 -10.98
CA VAL A 32 -18.64 26.02 -9.65
C VAL A 32 -18.10 27.44 -9.73
N LYS A 33 -17.07 27.67 -10.54
CA LYS A 33 -16.55 29.01 -10.82
C LYS A 33 -17.60 29.94 -11.45
N SER A 34 -18.52 29.38 -12.24
CA SER A 34 -19.66 30.10 -12.82
C SER A 34 -20.89 30.20 -11.91
N GLY A 35 -20.76 29.85 -10.63
CA GLY A 35 -21.84 29.94 -9.64
C GLY A 35 -22.86 28.80 -9.71
N GLN A 36 -22.59 27.75 -10.48
CA GLN A 36 -23.42 26.55 -10.55
C GLN A 36 -22.97 25.52 -9.52
N ARG A 37 -23.92 24.82 -8.90
CA ARG A 37 -23.58 23.76 -7.95
C ARG A 37 -23.27 22.47 -8.71
N ALA A 38 -21.98 22.10 -8.75
CA ALA A 38 -21.50 20.87 -9.38
C ALA A 38 -20.43 20.20 -8.52
N ALA A 39 -20.31 18.88 -8.66
CA ALA A 39 -19.25 18.11 -8.03
C ALA A 39 -18.90 16.85 -8.83
N THR A 40 -17.71 16.33 -8.57
CA THR A 40 -17.12 15.13 -9.16
C THR A 40 -16.64 14.21 -8.05
N ILE A 41 -16.88 12.91 -8.22
CA ILE A 41 -16.42 11.86 -7.32
C ILE A 41 -15.53 10.94 -8.14
N ASP A 42 -14.22 10.98 -7.91
CA ASP A 42 -13.26 10.07 -8.55
C ASP A 42 -13.26 8.76 -7.80
N LEU A 43 -14.06 7.81 -8.29
CA LEU A 43 -14.23 6.52 -7.64
C LEU A 43 -13.01 5.61 -7.85
N GLY A 44 -12.60 4.95 -6.76
CA GLY A 44 -11.68 3.84 -6.78
C GLY A 44 -12.32 2.56 -7.35
N TYR A 45 -11.75 1.40 -7.00
CA TYR A 45 -12.28 0.12 -7.48
C TYR A 45 -13.59 -0.22 -6.77
N VAL A 46 -14.72 -0.09 -7.45
CA VAL A 46 -16.03 -0.49 -6.90
C VAL A 46 -16.12 -2.01 -6.92
N SER A 47 -16.20 -2.66 -5.76
CA SER A 47 -16.13 -4.13 -5.66
C SER A 47 -17.49 -4.82 -5.56
N THR A 48 -18.53 -4.06 -5.20
CA THR A 48 -19.84 -4.61 -4.78
C THR A 48 -20.89 -4.61 -5.89
N VAL A 49 -20.81 -3.68 -6.85
CA VAL A 49 -21.79 -3.50 -7.94
C VAL A 49 -21.13 -2.89 -9.19
N GLY A 50 -21.76 -3.04 -10.36
CA GLY A 50 -21.32 -2.44 -11.63
C GLY A 50 -20.30 -3.27 -12.42
N TYR A 51 -19.55 -2.61 -13.32
CA TYR A 51 -18.65 -3.25 -14.30
C TYR A 51 -17.69 -4.30 -13.68
N SER A 52 -17.18 -4.04 -12.48
CA SER A 52 -16.28 -4.92 -11.73
C SER A 52 -16.96 -6.15 -11.13
N ALA A 53 -18.24 -6.04 -10.76
CA ALA A 53 -19.04 -7.16 -10.25
C ALA A 53 -19.52 -8.07 -11.38
N GLU A 54 -19.74 -7.51 -12.57
CA GLU A 54 -20.16 -8.22 -13.78
C GLU A 54 -18.99 -8.88 -14.53
N ASN A 55 -17.76 -8.35 -14.40
CA ASN A 55 -16.55 -8.86 -15.04
C ASN A 55 -15.51 -9.37 -14.02
N GLN A 56 -15.90 -10.32 -13.16
CA GLN A 56 -15.01 -10.91 -12.14
C GLN A 56 -13.77 -11.60 -12.75
N ASP A 57 -13.90 -12.17 -13.96
CA ASP A 57 -12.83 -12.89 -14.64
C ASP A 57 -11.77 -12.00 -15.29
N ALA A 58 -12.08 -10.72 -15.55
CA ALA A 58 -11.14 -9.74 -16.11
C ALA A 58 -10.39 -8.94 -15.02
N SER A 59 -10.82 -9.05 -13.75
CA SER A 59 -10.36 -8.23 -12.62
C SER A 59 -9.46 -8.97 -11.62
N THR A 60 -9.07 -10.19 -11.94
CA THR A 60 -8.31 -11.06 -11.04
C THR A 60 -6.84 -10.61 -10.93
N SER A 61 -6.47 -10.22 -9.71
CA SER A 61 -5.13 -10.22 -9.12
C SER A 61 -4.27 -8.95 -9.21
N ARG A 62 -4.43 -8.03 -10.18
CA ARG A 62 -3.54 -6.84 -10.26
C ARG A 62 -4.10 -5.56 -9.65
N SER A 63 -5.40 -5.33 -9.74
CA SER A 63 -6.04 -4.08 -9.29
C SER A 63 -6.43 -4.11 -7.81
N LYS A 64 -6.72 -5.29 -7.26
CA LYS A 64 -7.25 -5.48 -5.90
C LYS A 64 -6.32 -4.99 -4.78
N GLY A 65 -5.03 -4.85 -5.09
CA GLY A 65 -4.05 -4.41 -4.11
C GLY A 65 -3.67 -2.93 -4.22
N VAL A 66 -3.95 -2.29 -5.36
CA VAL A 66 -3.39 -0.95 -5.68
C VAL A 66 -4.37 0.19 -5.37
N VAL A 67 -5.66 -0.12 -5.27
CA VAL A 67 -6.73 0.83 -5.00
C VAL A 67 -7.66 0.22 -3.96
N GLU A 68 -8.17 1.02 -3.03
CA GLU A 68 -9.14 0.54 -2.04
C GLU A 68 -10.45 0.14 -2.71
N GLN A 69 -11.10 -0.88 -2.16
CA GLN A 69 -12.42 -1.27 -2.60
C GLN A 69 -13.47 -0.29 -2.07
N VAL A 70 -14.28 0.25 -2.97
CA VAL A 70 -15.37 1.16 -2.62
C VAL A 70 -16.66 0.36 -2.57
N SER A 71 -17.33 0.40 -1.42
CA SER A 71 -18.64 -0.21 -1.24
C SER A 71 -19.76 0.68 -1.80
N GLU A 72 -20.86 0.07 -2.23
CA GLU A 72 -22.06 0.79 -2.66
C GLU A 72 -22.56 1.78 -1.59
N ARG A 73 -22.50 1.38 -0.31
CA ARG A 73 -22.90 2.23 0.82
C ARG A 73 -22.06 3.51 0.89
N GLU A 74 -20.75 3.41 0.67
CA GLU A 74 -19.87 4.58 0.63
C GLU A 74 -20.20 5.48 -0.55
N ILE A 75 -20.47 4.91 -1.73
CA ILE A 75 -20.87 5.69 -2.91
C ILE A 75 -22.17 6.45 -2.63
N HIS A 76 -23.18 5.79 -2.06
CA HIS A 76 -24.43 6.44 -1.68
C HIS A 76 -24.20 7.57 -0.65
N ALA A 77 -23.37 7.34 0.36
CA ALA A 77 -23.03 8.38 1.34
C ALA A 77 -22.32 9.59 0.70
N LEU A 78 -21.41 9.35 -0.26
CA LEU A 78 -20.74 10.42 -1.01
C LEU A 78 -21.73 11.19 -1.90
N VAL A 79 -22.64 10.49 -2.58
CA VAL A 79 -23.68 11.13 -3.39
C VAL A 79 -24.62 11.96 -2.52
N GLU A 80 -25.06 11.44 -1.38
CA GLU A 80 -25.88 12.18 -0.40
C GLU A 80 -25.16 13.43 0.10
N TYR A 81 -23.88 13.31 0.48
CA TYR A 81 -23.05 14.45 0.88
C TYR A 81 -23.03 15.53 -0.21
N PHE A 82 -22.78 15.14 -1.46
CA PHE A 82 -22.76 16.08 -2.58
C PHE A 82 -24.14 16.52 -3.04
N ALA A 83 -25.24 15.87 -2.66
CA ALA A 83 -26.59 16.32 -2.94
C ALA A 83 -27.09 17.35 -1.90
N ASP A 84 -26.55 17.31 -0.69
CA ASP A 84 -26.99 18.16 0.42
C ASP A 84 -26.68 19.66 0.17
N PRO A 85 -27.70 20.53 0.09
CA PRO A 85 -27.51 21.96 -0.18
C PRO A 85 -26.73 22.69 0.93
N ARG A 86 -26.59 22.10 2.12
CA ARG A 86 -25.79 22.65 3.22
C ARG A 86 -24.28 22.60 2.93
N ASN A 87 -23.84 21.71 2.04
CA ASN A 87 -22.45 21.60 1.65
C ASN A 87 -22.13 22.58 0.53
N VAL A 88 -21.25 23.55 0.83
CA VAL A 88 -20.82 24.57 -0.13
C VAL A 88 -19.75 24.00 -1.06
N MET A 89 -20.04 24.06 -2.35
CA MET A 89 -19.10 23.65 -3.40
C MET A 89 -18.26 24.86 -3.82
N THR A 90 -16.95 24.73 -3.71
CA THR A 90 -15.96 25.68 -4.22
C THR A 90 -15.09 25.00 -5.27
N GLU A 91 -14.26 25.76 -5.99
CA GLU A 91 -13.31 25.18 -6.96
C GLU A 91 -12.38 24.13 -6.31
N THR A 92 -12.17 24.18 -4.99
CA THR A 92 -11.32 23.23 -4.25
C THR A 92 -12.08 22.12 -3.53
N THR A 93 -13.39 22.24 -3.31
CA THR A 93 -14.21 21.22 -2.62
C THR A 93 -15.17 20.46 -3.54
N CYS A 94 -15.27 20.86 -4.81
CA CYS A 94 -16.15 20.22 -5.79
C CYS A 94 -15.60 18.93 -6.41
N GLN A 95 -14.42 18.47 -6.00
CA GLN A 95 -13.84 17.21 -6.44
C GLN A 95 -13.41 16.40 -5.23
N LEU A 96 -13.85 15.16 -5.15
CA LEU A 96 -13.44 14.21 -4.12
C LEU A 96 -12.80 13.00 -4.76
N VAL A 97 -11.57 12.72 -4.33
CA VAL A 97 -10.82 11.55 -4.76
C VAL A 97 -11.00 10.45 -3.72
N ASN A 98 -11.51 9.29 -4.15
CA ASN A 98 -11.78 8.16 -3.28
C ASN A 98 -10.91 6.95 -3.68
N GLY A 99 -10.55 6.13 -2.69
CA GLY A 99 -9.80 4.89 -2.89
C GLY A 99 -8.29 5.06 -3.04
N THR A 100 -7.74 6.24 -2.73
CA THR A 100 -6.29 6.43 -2.61
C THR A 100 -5.75 5.71 -1.37
N LEU A 101 -4.62 5.02 -1.56
CA LEU A 101 -3.92 4.31 -0.48
C LEU A 101 -2.70 5.09 -0.03
N SER A 102 -2.39 5.01 1.27
CA SER A 102 -1.14 5.52 1.82
C SER A 102 0.02 4.59 1.48
N GLU A 103 1.25 5.12 1.58
CA GLU A 103 2.46 4.32 1.40
C GLU A 103 2.58 3.17 2.41
N SER A 104 2.08 3.36 3.64
CA SER A 104 2.01 2.31 4.66
C SER A 104 1.12 1.16 4.24
N THR A 105 -0.06 1.43 3.67
CA THR A 105 -0.96 0.37 3.22
C THR A 105 -0.35 -0.46 2.08
N PHE A 106 0.41 0.16 1.17
CA PHE A 106 1.17 -0.60 0.17
C PHE A 106 2.21 -1.53 0.79
N ARG A 107 2.92 -1.04 1.83
CA ARG A 107 3.94 -1.80 2.56
C ARG A 107 3.32 -2.97 3.33
N GLU A 108 2.23 -2.73 4.03
CA GLU A 108 1.46 -3.75 4.78
C GLU A 108 0.94 -4.84 3.85
N ARG A 109 0.46 -4.47 2.66
CA ARG A 109 -0.05 -5.43 1.66
C ARG A 109 1.06 -6.12 0.87
N HIS A 110 2.34 -5.82 1.14
CA HIS A 110 3.51 -6.32 0.39
C HIS A 110 3.45 -6.02 -1.12
N ILE A 111 2.89 -4.86 -1.48
CA ILE A 111 2.76 -4.42 -2.87
C ILE A 111 3.82 -3.36 -3.16
N PRO A 112 4.53 -3.43 -4.30
CA PRO A 112 5.48 -2.39 -4.69
C PRO A 112 4.80 -1.02 -4.76
N THR A 113 5.37 -0.03 -4.08
CA THR A 113 4.86 1.35 -4.10
C THR A 113 4.73 1.86 -5.54
N PRO A 114 3.54 2.30 -5.97
CA PRO A 114 3.33 2.78 -7.33
C PRO A 114 4.18 4.00 -7.66
N ALA A 115 4.59 4.12 -8.93
CA ALA A 115 5.45 5.21 -9.39
C ALA A 115 4.84 6.60 -9.16
N TYR A 116 3.50 6.73 -9.24
CA TYR A 116 2.81 8.00 -9.05
C TYR A 116 3.02 8.57 -7.63
N MET A 117 3.27 7.72 -6.63
CA MET A 117 3.54 8.18 -5.27
C MET A 117 4.75 9.11 -5.25
N LYS A 118 5.71 9.00 -6.17
CA LYS A 118 6.86 9.91 -6.22
C LYS A 118 6.46 11.37 -6.48
N TYR A 119 5.31 11.65 -7.10
CA TYR A 119 4.91 13.01 -7.45
C TYR A 119 4.54 13.86 -6.21
N PRO A 120 4.82 15.18 -6.23
CA PRO A 120 4.51 16.08 -5.11
C PRO A 120 3.03 16.11 -4.71
N LEU A 121 2.14 15.86 -5.67
CA LEU A 121 0.69 15.79 -5.45
C LEU A 121 0.31 14.77 -4.35
N PHE A 122 1.06 13.68 -4.22
CA PHE A 122 0.79 12.60 -3.26
C PHE A 122 1.68 12.68 -2.02
N SER A 123 2.36 13.80 -1.79
CA SER A 123 3.22 14.00 -0.61
C SER A 123 2.49 13.80 0.71
N GLN A 124 1.19 14.10 0.76
CA GLN A 124 0.34 13.89 1.95
C GLN A 124 0.00 12.42 2.20
N LEU A 125 0.12 11.56 1.18
CA LEU A 125 -0.09 10.11 1.30
C LEU A 125 1.21 9.36 1.59
N LYS A 126 2.35 10.06 1.45
CA LYS A 126 3.62 9.61 2.02
C LYS A 126 3.56 9.95 3.49
N GLU A 127 3.59 8.94 4.33
CA GLU A 127 3.77 9.18 5.75
C GLU A 127 5.10 9.89 5.93
N THR A 128 5.02 11.12 6.41
CA THR A 128 6.19 11.79 6.98
C THR A 128 6.31 11.22 8.39
N ASP A 129 7.50 10.77 8.80
CA ASP A 129 7.81 10.20 10.13
C ASP A 129 7.61 11.21 11.29
N CYS A 130 6.47 11.87 11.36
CA CYS A 130 6.13 12.85 12.38
C CYS A 130 4.65 12.74 12.74
N LEU A 131 4.38 11.88 13.72
CA LEU A 131 3.69 12.21 14.98
C LEU A 131 3.74 10.97 15.88
N GLN A 132 4.54 11.04 16.95
CA GLN A 132 4.61 10.04 18.02
C GLN A 132 3.24 9.85 18.69
N GLY A 133 2.80 8.60 18.91
CA GLY A 133 1.82 8.33 19.96
C GLY A 133 0.89 7.13 19.82
N HIS A 134 1.37 5.91 19.56
CA HIS A 134 0.98 4.72 20.33
C HIS A 134 1.91 3.54 19.99
N GLN A 135 2.59 3.06 21.02
CA GLN A 135 3.36 1.84 20.99
C GLN A 135 2.42 0.65 20.88
N GLU A 136 2.30 0.05 19.70
CA GLU A 136 2.18 -1.39 19.57
C GLU A 136 3.10 -1.84 18.44
N THR A 137 4.23 -2.41 18.87
CA THR A 137 5.32 -2.93 18.06
C THR A 137 4.83 -4.08 17.18
N GLN A 138 4.35 -3.77 15.96
CA GLN A 138 4.38 -4.75 14.87
C GLN A 138 5.70 -4.56 14.12
N HIS A 139 6.63 -5.43 14.51
CA HIS A 139 8.02 -5.46 14.10
C HIS A 139 8.09 -5.72 12.59
N ASN A 140 8.43 -4.70 11.78
CA ASN A 140 9.00 -4.95 10.47
C ASN A 140 10.44 -5.44 10.70
N PRO A 141 10.74 -6.75 10.53
CA PRO A 141 12.02 -7.33 10.95
C PRO A 141 13.19 -6.70 10.17
N ASP A 142 12.99 -6.25 8.94
CA ASP A 142 14.07 -5.70 8.11
C ASP A 142 14.57 -4.33 8.62
N CYS A 143 13.68 -3.52 9.19
CA CYS A 143 14.05 -2.20 9.69
C CYS A 143 14.58 -2.26 11.12
N SER A 144 14.16 -3.25 11.92
CA SER A 144 14.64 -3.43 13.28
C SER A 144 16.05 -3.98 13.35
N ILE A 145 16.43 -4.89 12.44
CA ILE A 145 17.76 -5.52 12.45
C ILE A 145 18.85 -4.50 12.14
N ARG A 146 18.65 -3.65 11.13
CA ARG A 146 19.61 -2.60 10.79
C ARG A 146 19.75 -1.57 11.91
N ALA A 147 18.66 -1.22 12.57
CA ALA A 147 18.70 -0.33 13.73
C ALA A 147 19.44 -0.96 14.92
N LEU A 148 19.23 -2.25 15.18
CA LEU A 148 19.90 -3.00 16.25
C LEU A 148 21.40 -3.19 15.98
N LEU A 149 21.79 -3.45 14.73
CA LEU A 149 23.19 -3.56 14.32
C LEU A 149 23.91 -2.21 14.39
N ASN A 150 23.26 -1.11 13.99
CA ASN A 150 23.82 0.24 14.11
C ASN A 150 23.92 0.71 15.57
N ALA A 151 23.06 0.19 16.47
CA ALA A 151 23.09 0.52 17.89
C ALA A 151 24.07 -0.36 18.71
N ALA A 152 24.60 -1.44 18.14
CA ALA A 152 25.52 -2.34 18.83
C ALA A 152 26.90 -1.68 19.02
N GLN A 153 27.35 -1.60 20.28
CA GLN A 153 28.63 -0.97 20.63
C GLN A 153 29.81 -1.95 20.62
N THR A 154 29.53 -3.25 20.65
CA THR A 154 30.53 -4.32 20.64
C THR A 154 30.22 -5.36 19.57
N LYS A 155 31.25 -6.07 19.11
CA LYS A 155 31.11 -7.11 18.08
C LYS A 155 30.25 -8.27 18.57
N GLU A 156 30.32 -8.56 19.87
CA GLU A 156 29.58 -9.62 20.54
C GLU A 156 28.08 -9.30 20.57
N MET A 157 27.70 -8.05 20.89
CA MET A 157 26.31 -7.60 20.86
C MET A 157 25.74 -7.57 19.44
N ALA A 158 26.56 -7.20 18.45
CA ALA A 158 26.17 -7.23 17.04
C ALA A 158 25.93 -8.68 16.56
N ALA A 159 26.80 -9.61 16.96
CA ALA A 159 26.68 -11.02 16.62
C ALA A 159 25.42 -11.66 17.22
N GLU A 160 25.13 -11.38 18.50
CA GLU A 160 23.93 -11.86 19.18
C GLU A 160 22.65 -11.29 18.55
N SER A 161 22.65 -10.00 18.19
CA SER A 161 21.51 -9.36 17.53
C SER A 161 21.26 -9.93 16.13
N ALA A 162 22.31 -10.16 15.35
CA ALA A 162 22.21 -10.82 14.04
C ALA A 162 21.73 -12.27 14.16
N PHE A 163 22.21 -13.00 15.16
CA PHE A 163 21.83 -14.37 15.42
C PHE A 163 20.34 -14.50 15.76
N ASN A 164 19.86 -13.70 16.71
CA ASN A 164 18.44 -13.68 17.11
C ASN A 164 17.53 -13.27 15.93
N ALA A 165 18.00 -12.34 15.11
CA ALA A 165 17.29 -11.91 13.91
C ALA A 165 17.14 -13.02 12.86
N ILE A 166 18.22 -13.76 12.62
CA ILE A 166 18.24 -14.91 11.70
C ILE A 166 17.32 -16.01 12.22
N GLN A 167 17.37 -16.34 13.52
CA GLN A 167 16.53 -17.38 14.12
C GLN A 167 15.05 -17.04 14.03
N ARG A 168 14.67 -15.79 14.32
CA ARG A 168 13.29 -15.29 14.15
C ARG A 168 12.80 -15.35 12.72
N HIS A 169 13.63 -14.95 11.77
CA HIS A 169 13.23 -14.96 10.38
C HIS A 169 13.07 -16.38 9.84
N LEU A 170 13.93 -17.32 10.27
CA LEU A 170 13.74 -18.74 9.99
C LEU A 170 12.42 -19.23 10.61
N ALA A 171 12.14 -18.95 11.89
CA ALA A 171 10.89 -19.35 12.54
C ALA A 171 9.64 -18.83 11.81
N TYR A 172 9.70 -17.59 11.33
CA TYR A 172 8.66 -16.98 10.51
C TYR A 172 8.48 -17.69 9.15
N LEU A 173 9.57 -17.91 8.40
CA LEU A 173 9.51 -18.59 7.10
C LEU A 173 8.97 -20.03 7.21
N PHE A 174 9.17 -20.68 8.36
CA PHE A 174 8.73 -22.05 8.60
C PHE A 174 7.39 -22.15 9.36
N ASN A 175 6.80 -21.03 9.78
CA ASN A 175 5.60 -21.00 10.61
C ASN A 175 5.70 -21.95 11.83
N CYS A 176 6.89 -22.03 12.43
CA CYS A 176 7.21 -22.90 13.57
C CYS A 176 7.70 -22.08 14.77
N SER A 177 7.78 -22.71 15.95
CA SER A 177 8.33 -22.04 17.13
C SER A 177 9.85 -21.84 16.99
N GLU A 178 10.40 -20.80 17.63
CA GLU A 178 11.85 -20.53 17.65
C GLU A 178 12.66 -21.69 18.27
N ASP A 179 12.01 -22.53 19.10
CA ASP A 179 12.59 -23.69 19.79
C ASP A 179 12.72 -24.94 18.91
N ASP A 180 11.99 -25.00 17.78
CA ASP A 180 11.97 -26.16 16.87
C ASP A 180 13.13 -26.13 15.85
N ILE A 181 13.94 -25.06 15.86
CA ILE A 181 15.02 -24.83 14.89
C ILE A 181 16.34 -25.35 15.44
N HIS A 182 16.86 -26.43 14.84
CA HIS A 182 18.18 -26.94 15.22
C HIS A 182 19.31 -26.12 14.57
N ILE A 183 19.82 -25.16 15.33
CA ILE A 183 20.91 -24.23 14.98
C ILE A 183 22.18 -24.94 14.49
N ALA A 184 22.43 -26.18 14.92
CA ALA A 184 23.61 -26.97 14.54
C ALA A 184 23.50 -27.66 13.17
N LYS A 185 22.34 -27.62 12.50
CA LYS A 185 22.11 -28.24 11.19
C LYS A 185 22.04 -27.18 10.10
N SER A 186 22.51 -27.52 8.90
CA SER A 186 22.31 -26.66 7.73
C SER A 186 20.82 -26.50 7.41
N VAL A 187 20.46 -25.46 6.66
CA VAL A 187 19.08 -25.22 6.21
C VAL A 187 18.53 -26.48 5.52
N GLN A 188 19.28 -27.10 4.61
CA GLN A 188 18.88 -28.38 3.99
C GLN A 188 18.83 -29.56 4.99
N GLY A 189 19.72 -29.59 5.98
CA GLY A 189 19.78 -30.64 7.01
C GLY A 189 18.63 -30.60 8.02
N ASN A 190 17.88 -29.49 8.08
CA ASN A 190 16.63 -29.36 8.82
C ASN A 190 15.40 -29.78 8.00
N GLY A 191 15.59 -30.33 6.79
CA GLY A 191 14.50 -30.82 5.93
C GLY A 191 13.87 -29.75 5.05
N PHE A 192 14.53 -28.61 4.86
CA PHE A 192 13.99 -27.46 4.14
C PHE A 192 14.24 -27.56 2.61
N ASP A 193 13.22 -27.20 1.81
CA ASP A 193 13.25 -27.24 0.35
C ASP A 193 14.12 -26.11 -0.25
N SER A 194 14.60 -26.30 -1.47
CA SER A 194 15.49 -25.38 -2.20
C SER A 194 14.87 -24.00 -2.43
N LEU A 195 13.53 -23.90 -2.48
CA LEU A 195 12.82 -22.63 -2.63
C LEU A 195 12.94 -21.76 -1.36
N ILE A 196 12.74 -22.35 -0.19
CA ILE A 196 12.82 -21.62 1.09
C ILE A 196 14.27 -21.22 1.39
N ALA A 197 15.24 -22.07 1.01
CA ALA A 197 16.65 -21.74 1.11
C ALA A 197 17.02 -20.52 0.23
N MET A 198 16.41 -20.39 -0.95
CA MET A 198 16.62 -19.25 -1.83
C MET A 198 16.00 -17.97 -1.25
N GLU A 199 14.78 -18.03 -0.74
CA GLU A 199 14.09 -16.90 -0.11
C GLU A 199 14.84 -16.38 1.12
N PHE A 200 15.30 -17.29 1.98
CA PHE A 200 16.15 -16.96 3.12
C PHE A 200 17.45 -16.27 2.69
N ARG A 201 18.12 -16.77 1.64
CA ARG A 201 19.34 -16.15 1.13
C ARG A 201 19.08 -14.74 0.59
N THR A 202 18.01 -14.55 -0.17
CA THR A 202 17.60 -13.24 -0.67
C THR A 202 17.32 -12.27 0.46
N TRP A 203 16.67 -12.74 1.53
CA TRP A 203 16.43 -11.95 2.73
C TRP A 203 17.72 -11.55 3.45
N VAL A 204 18.65 -12.48 3.68
CA VAL A 204 19.94 -12.16 4.34
C VAL A 204 20.72 -11.11 3.55
N VAL A 205 20.79 -11.25 2.23
CA VAL A 205 21.47 -10.28 1.36
C VAL A 205 20.79 -8.90 1.44
N ARG A 206 19.45 -8.88 1.47
CA ARG A 206 18.69 -7.62 1.57
C ARG A 206 18.84 -6.96 2.94
N SER A 207 18.78 -7.72 4.02
CA SER A 207 18.64 -7.18 5.37
C SER A 207 19.98 -6.92 6.05
N LEU A 208 20.99 -7.76 5.77
CA LEU A 208 22.32 -7.70 6.37
C LEU A 208 23.42 -7.23 5.40
N GLU A 209 23.13 -7.08 4.10
CA GLU A 209 24.12 -6.81 3.04
C GLU A 209 25.30 -7.81 3.03
N LEU A 210 25.10 -9.00 3.61
CA LEU A 210 26.07 -10.08 3.66
C LEU A 210 25.84 -11.02 2.48
N ILE A 211 26.90 -11.30 1.73
CA ILE A 211 26.89 -12.34 0.70
C ILE A 211 27.21 -13.67 1.38
N LEU A 212 26.20 -14.51 1.56
CA LEU A 212 26.40 -15.90 1.99
C LEU A 212 27.00 -16.71 0.83
N PRO A 213 28.17 -17.36 1.01
CA PRO A 213 28.77 -18.25 0.02
C PRO A 213 27.93 -19.51 -0.22
#